data_AF-A0AAV9LDR4-F1
#
_entry.id   AF-A0AAV9LDR4-F1
#
_cell.length_a   1.000
_cell.length_b   1.000
_cell.length_c   1.000
_cell.angle_alpha   90.00
_cell.angle_beta   90.00
_cell.angle_gamma   90.00
#
_symmetry.space_group_name_H-M   'P 1'
#
loop_
_entity.id
_entity.type
_entity.pdbx_description
1 polymer ?
#
loop_
_entity_poly.entity_id
_entity_poly.type
_entity_poly.pdbx_seq_one_letter_code
_entity_poly.pdbx_strand_id
1 'polypeptide(L)'
;MRTQIIQTTVFNFLSVAYNISPFCPREKIVEKQKFYQSNRKHKYMKGHFDKITSMAIPTALAASALFMIGRGICNMSHGIRKKE
;
A
#
# COMPACT_ATOMS: atom_id res chain seq x y z
N MET A 1 -3.15 -42.90 -31.27
CA MET A 1 -4.31 -41.97 -31.38
C MET A 1 -4.72 -41.29 -30.07
N ARG A 2 -4.59 -41.89 -28.88
CA ARG A 2 -4.99 -41.27 -27.60
C ARG A 2 -4.13 -40.09 -27.13
N THR A 3 -2.84 -40.07 -27.47
CA THR A 3 -1.90 -39.02 -27.05
C THR A 3 -2.14 -37.67 -27.73
N GLN A 4 -2.64 -37.67 -28.98
CA GLN A 4 -2.99 -36.42 -29.67
C GLN A 4 -4.22 -35.76 -29.05
N ILE A 5 -5.24 -36.54 -28.69
CA ILE A 5 -6.46 -36.01 -28.06
C ILE A 5 -6.14 -35.34 -26.71
N ILE A 6 -5.28 -35.96 -25.91
CA ILE A 6 -4.87 -35.41 -24.60
C ILE A 6 -4.08 -34.10 -24.78
N GLN A 7 -3.16 -34.02 -25.74
CA GLN A 7 -2.42 -32.78 -26.05
C GLN A 7 -3.36 -31.63 -26.43
N THR A 8 -4.34 -31.88 -27.30
CA THR A 8 -5.29 -30.84 -27.74
C THR A 8 -6.24 -30.43 -26.62
N THR A 9 -6.68 -31.36 -25.77
CA THR A 9 -7.54 -31.05 -24.61
C THR A 9 -6.79 -30.25 -23.56
N VAL A 10 -5.54 -30.60 -23.25
CA VAL A 10 -4.69 -29.86 -22.29
C VAL A 10 -4.36 -28.46 -22.82
N PHE A 11 -4.05 -28.32 -24.11
CA PHE A 11 -3.81 -27.03 -24.74
C PHE A 11 -5.05 -26.12 -24.71
N ASN A 12 -6.23 -26.67 -25.03
CA ASN A 12 -7.49 -25.91 -24.94
C ASN A 12 -7.83 -25.53 -23.50
N PHE A 13 -7.58 -26.41 -22.52
CA PHE A 13 -7.84 -26.10 -21.11
C PHE A 13 -6.92 -24.99 -20.58
N LEU A 14 -5.63 -25.03 -20.90
CA LEU A 14 -4.67 -23.99 -20.53
C LEU A 14 -4.99 -22.65 -21.22
N SER A 15 -5.45 -22.68 -22.47
CA SER A 15 -5.90 -21.50 -23.21
C SER A 15 -7.17 -20.89 -22.61
N VAL A 16 -8.13 -21.71 -22.18
CA VAL A 16 -9.35 -21.25 -21.49
C VAL A 16 -9.01 -20.67 -20.10
N ALA A 17 -8.11 -21.31 -19.35
CA ALA A 17 -7.64 -20.78 -18.06
C ALA A 17 -6.90 -19.44 -18.21
N TYR A 18 -6.11 -19.28 -19.28
CA TYR A 18 -5.46 -18.01 -19.63
C TYR A 18 -6.46 -16.92 -20.06
N ASN A 19 -7.63 -17.31 -20.59
CA ASN A 19 -8.71 -16.42 -21.01
C ASN A 19 -9.75 -16.11 -19.92
N ILE A 20 -9.54 -16.56 -18.67
CA ILE A 20 -10.31 -16.05 -17.54
C ILE A 20 -9.89 -14.60 -17.35
N SER A 21 -10.67 -13.68 -17.94
CA SER A 21 -10.47 -12.25 -17.80
C SER A 21 -10.40 -11.93 -16.30
N PRO A 22 -9.35 -11.26 -15.82
CA PRO A 22 -9.26 -10.89 -14.41
C PRO A 22 -10.50 -10.10 -13.99
N PHE A 23 -10.90 -10.23 -12.73
CA PHE A 23 -12.10 -9.57 -12.16
C PHE A 23 -12.15 -8.05 -12.36
N CYS A 24 -11.04 -7.42 -12.74
CA CYS A 24 -10.96 -6.03 -13.17
C CYS A 24 -10.39 -5.92 -14.60
N PRO A 25 -11.01 -5.08 -15.46
CA PRO A 25 -10.46 -4.75 -16.78
C PRO A 25 -9.05 -4.17 -16.67
N ARG A 26 -8.15 -4.55 -17.59
CA ARG A 26 -6.73 -4.19 -17.54
C ARG A 26 -6.50 -2.70 -17.83
N GLU A 27 -7.45 -2.01 -18.46
CA GLU A 27 -7.36 -0.58 -18.78
C GLU A 27 -7.18 0.27 -17.51
N LYS A 28 -7.86 -0.09 -16.42
CA LYS A 28 -7.77 0.63 -15.12
C LYS A 28 -6.37 0.55 -14.51
N ILE A 29 -5.65 -0.55 -14.73
CA ILE A 29 -4.29 -0.74 -14.23
C ILE A 29 -3.31 0.08 -15.08
N VAL A 30 -3.47 0.05 -16.40
CA VAL A 30 -2.63 0.81 -17.34
C VAL A 30 -2.74 2.31 -17.10
N GLU A 31 -3.95 2.82 -16.84
CA GLU A 31 -4.18 4.23 -16.51
C GLU A 31 -3.43 4.63 -15.22
N LYS A 32 -3.56 3.84 -14.15
CA LYS A 32 -2.82 4.06 -12.90
C LYS A 32 -1.31 3.96 -13.12
N GLN A 33 -0.83 2.99 -13.91
CA GLN A 33 0.59 2.86 -14.25
C GLN A 33 1.12 4.10 -14.94
N LYS A 34 0.41 4.63 -15.96
CA LYS A 34 0.78 5.89 -16.62
C LYS A 34 0.84 7.06 -15.63
N PHE A 35 -0.15 7.20 -14.74
CA PHE A 35 -0.16 8.23 -13.71
C PHE A 35 1.05 8.14 -12.76
N TYR A 36 1.30 6.95 -12.19
CA TYR A 36 2.38 6.76 -11.22
C TYR A 36 3.78 6.74 -11.86
N GLN A 37 3.92 6.33 -13.12
CA GLN A 37 5.20 6.29 -13.83
C GLN A 37 5.60 7.64 -14.43
N SER A 38 4.63 8.45 -14.88
CA SER A 38 4.92 9.81 -15.40
C SER A 38 5.38 10.78 -14.31
N ASN A 39 4.98 10.54 -13.06
CA ASN A 39 5.29 11.41 -11.93
C ASN A 39 6.68 11.09 -11.34
N ARG A 40 7.61 12.06 -11.40
CA ARG A 40 8.99 11.94 -10.89
C ARG A 40 9.15 12.16 -9.39
N LYS A 41 8.05 12.30 -8.63
CA LYS A 41 8.07 12.39 -7.17
C LYS A 41 8.53 11.07 -6.52
N HIS A 42 9.04 11.17 -5.30
CA HIS A 42 9.40 10.01 -4.47
C HIS A 42 8.18 9.15 -4.17
N LYS A 43 8.38 7.84 -3.93
CA LYS A 43 7.31 6.82 -3.92
C LYS A 43 6.13 7.17 -2.99
N TYR A 44 6.40 7.68 -1.80
CA TYR A 44 5.40 8.02 -0.79
C TYR A 44 4.67 9.37 -1.02
N MET A 45 4.94 10.05 -2.14
CA MET A 45 4.44 11.39 -2.43
C MET A 45 3.78 11.50 -3.82
N LYS A 46 3.48 10.35 -4.45
CA LYS A 46 2.93 10.33 -5.80
C LYS A 46 1.45 10.70 -5.84
N GLY A 47 0.63 10.11 -4.96
CA GLY A 47 -0.78 10.46 -4.79
C GLY A 47 -1.03 11.54 -3.72
N HIS A 48 -2.19 12.19 -3.79
CA HIS A 48 -2.66 13.08 -2.73
C HIS A 48 -2.87 12.31 -1.41
N PHE A 49 -3.51 11.13 -1.50
CA PHE A 49 -3.70 10.24 -0.35
C PHE A 49 -2.37 9.76 0.24
N ASP A 50 -1.39 9.43 -0.61
CA ASP A 50 -0.06 8.99 -0.15
C ASP A 50 0.63 10.07 0.70
N LYS A 51 0.47 11.36 0.35
CA LYS A 51 1.00 12.47 1.14
C LYS A 51 0.35 12.57 2.52
N ILE A 52 -0.97 12.41 2.60
CA ILE A 52 -1.70 12.45 3.88
C ILE A 52 -1.25 11.28 4.76
N THR A 53 -1.27 10.07 4.22
CA THR A 53 -0.98 8.85 4.99
C THR A 53 0.49 8.71 5.34
N SER A 54 1.40 9.16 4.48
CA SER A 54 2.85 8.98 4.70
C SER A 54 3.51 10.16 5.40
N MET A 55 2.91 11.36 5.36
CA MET A 55 3.49 12.54 5.99
C MET A 55 2.59 13.14 7.06
N ALA A 56 1.35 13.52 6.73
CA ALA A 56 0.53 14.26 7.68
C ALA A 56 0.21 13.45 8.95
N ILE A 57 -0.29 12.22 8.78
CA ILE A 57 -0.66 11.36 9.91
C ILE A 57 0.58 10.97 10.75
N PRO A 58 1.67 10.45 10.16
CA PRO A 58 2.84 10.07 10.94
C PRO A 58 3.52 11.25 11.62
N THR A 59 3.58 12.43 10.98
CA THR A 59 4.18 13.62 11.58
C THR A 59 3.35 14.12 12.76
N ALA A 60 2.03 14.20 12.64
CA ALA A 60 1.16 14.61 13.75
C ALA A 60 1.25 13.61 14.93
N LEU A 61 1.30 12.32 14.63
CA LEU A 61 1.46 11.27 15.65
C LEU A 61 2.82 11.35 16.33
N ALA A 62 3.90 11.50 15.57
CA ALA A 62 5.25 11.64 16.12
C ALA A 62 5.39 12.90 16.98
N ALA A 63 4.86 14.04 16.52
CA ALA A 63 4.90 15.29 17.28
C ALA A 63 4.14 15.17 18.60
N SER A 64 2.93 14.62 18.58
CA SER A 64 2.13 14.42 19.79
C SER A 64 2.77 13.41 20.76
N ALA A 65 3.33 12.32 20.24
CA ALA A 65 4.06 11.34 21.05
C ALA A 65 5.29 11.97 21.72
N LEU A 66 6.12 12.68 20.95
CA LEU A 66 7.31 13.36 21.48
C LEU A 66 6.94 14.41 22.53
N PHE A 67 5.85 15.16 22.32
CA PHE A 67 5.34 16.11 23.29
C PHE A 67 4.93 15.42 24.60
N MET A 68 4.18 14.32 24.52
CA MET A 68 3.77 13.56 25.71
C MET A 68 4.97 12.94 26.44
N ILE A 69 5.94 12.40 25.70
CA ILE A 69 7.18 11.86 26.27
C ILE A 69 7.95 12.96 27.00
N GLY A 70 8.15 14.11 26.36
CA GLY A 70 8.83 15.25 26.97
C GLY A 70 8.15 15.72 28.25
N ARG A 71 6.82 15.86 28.24
CA ARG A 71 6.07 16.19 29.46
C ARG A 71 6.18 15.11 30.53
N GLY A 72 6.15 13.83 30.15
CA GLY A 72 6.34 12.71 31.05
C GLY A 72 7.69 12.79 31.76
N ILE A 73 8.77 12.97 30.99
CA ILE A 73 10.13 13.11 31.53
C ILE A 73 10.24 14.33 32.43
N CYS A 74 9.74 15.50 32.00
CA CYS A 74 9.76 16.71 32.82
C CYS A 74 8.98 16.54 34.13
N ASN A 75 7.82 15.88 34.10
CA ASN A 75 7.05 15.66 35.33
C ASN A 75 7.78 14.72 36.30
N MET A 76 8.41 13.66 35.78
CA MET A 76 9.23 12.74 36.58
C MET A 76 10.47 13.44 37.14
N SER A 77 11.17 14.27 36.34
CA SER A 77 12.38 14.98 36.78
C SER A 77 12.10 16.04 37.85
N HIS A 78 10.92 16.67 37.81
CA HIS A 78 10.46 17.62 38.83
C HIS A 78 9.80 16.93 40.04
N GLY A 79 9.79 15.59 40.11
CA GLY A 79 9.20 14.86 41.23
C GLY A 79 7.67 14.96 41.32
N ILE A 80 7.00 15.47 40.27
CA ILE A 80 5.54 15.60 40.19
C ILE A 80 4.96 14.23 39.87
N ARG A 81 4.76 13.41 40.91
CA ARG A 81 4.10 12.12 40.81
C ARG A 81 2.58 12.33 40.91
N LYS A 82 1.84 11.89 39.89
CA LYS A 82 0.38 11.75 40.02
C LYS A 82 0.10 10.63 41.03
N LYS A 83 -0.62 10.96 42.09
CA LYS A 83 -1.32 9.99 42.95
C LYS A 83 -2.79 9.92 42.51
N GLU A 84 -3.48 8.86 42.92
CA GLU A 84 -4.93 8.67 42.72
C GLU A 84 -5.74 9.91 43.13
#